data_AF-A0A1A3I3G6-F1
#
_entry.id   AF-A0A1A3I3G6-F1
#
_cell.length_a   1.000
_cell.length_b   1.000
_cell.length_c   1.000
_cell.angle_alpha   90.00
_cell.angle_beta   90.00
_cell.angle_gamma   90.00
#
_symmetry.space_group_name_H-M   'P 1'
#
loop_
_entity.id
_entity.type
_entity.pdbx_description
1 polymer ?
#
loop_
_entity_poly.entity_id
_entity_poly.type
_entity_poly.pdbx_seq_one_letter_code
_entity_poly.pdbx_strand_id
1 'polypeptide(L)'
;MSTTTELAELHDLIGGLRRCVTSLKARYGDNPATRRIVLDADRILSDIQLLDSDVCELDLARATVHQSGEKIAIPDTQYDSDFWRDVDDEGVGGHNRA
;
A
#
# COMPACT_ATOMS: atom_id res chain seq x y z
N MET A 1 10.59 -6.14 22.43
CA MET A 1 11.00 -6.57 21.08
C MET A 1 11.00 -5.34 20.19
N SER A 2 11.92 -5.24 19.22
CA SER A 2 11.93 -4.13 18.25
C SER A 2 11.04 -4.50 17.06
N THR A 3 10.39 -3.53 16.43
CA THR A 3 9.58 -3.70 15.21
C THR A 3 10.35 -4.41 14.10
N THR A 4 11.64 -4.12 13.96
CA THR A 4 12.54 -4.79 13.00
C THR A 4 12.70 -6.29 13.29
N THR A 5 12.67 -6.69 14.56
CA THR A 5 12.76 -8.10 14.95
C THR A 5 11.47 -8.86 14.62
N GLU A 6 10.32 -8.24 14.83
CA GLU A 6 9.01 -8.82 14.51
C GLU A 6 8.81 -8.98 12.99
N LEU A 7 9.24 -8.00 12.18
CA LEU A 7 9.22 -8.11 10.72
C LEU A 7 10.16 -9.22 10.21
N ALA A 8 11.36 -9.35 10.78
CA ALA A 8 12.28 -10.43 10.42
C ALA A 8 11.67 -11.82 10.72
N GLU A 9 11.05 -11.99 11.88
CA GLU A 9 10.34 -13.23 12.24
C GLU A 9 9.18 -13.52 11.27
N LEU A 10 8.42 -12.49 10.89
CA LEU A 10 7.32 -12.62 9.92
C LEU A 10 7.82 -13.10 8.54
N HIS A 11 8.95 -12.56 8.06
CA HIS A 11 9.61 -12.99 6.82
C HIS A 11 10.04 -14.46 6.86
N ASP A 12 10.61 -14.91 7.98
CA ASP A 12 11.01 -16.30 8.16
C ASP A 12 9.81 -17.24 8.14
N LEU A 13 8.72 -16.86 8.81
CA LEU A 13 7.48 -17.63 8.87
C LEU A 13 6.82 -17.77 7.49
N ILE A 14 6.66 -16.68 6.73
CA ILE A 14 6.06 -16.73 5.39
C ILE A 14 6.97 -17.50 4.41
N GLY A 15 8.29 -17.35 4.53
CA GLY A 15 9.25 -18.15 3.76
C GLY A 15 9.11 -19.65 4.04
N GLY A 16 8.93 -20.02 5.31
CA GLY A 16 8.63 -21.38 5.74
C GLY A 16 7.32 -21.92 5.16
N LEU A 17 6.25 -21.12 5.23
CA LEU A 17 4.94 -21.48 4.68
C LEU A 17 5.01 -21.74 3.18
N ARG A 18 5.66 -20.87 2.40
CA ARG A 18 5.81 -21.04 0.94
C ARG A 18 6.54 -22.33 0.57
N ARG A 19 7.61 -22.67 1.28
CA ARG A 19 8.32 -23.96 1.10
C ARG A 19 7.41 -25.14 1.41
N CYS A 20 6.65 -25.07 2.51
CA CYS A 20 5.71 -26.12 2.91
C CYS A 20 4.61 -26.33 1.86
N VAL A 21 3.99 -25.25 1.39
CA VAL A 21 2.93 -25.30 0.37
C VAL A 21 3.46 -25.81 -0.97
N THR A 22 4.67 -25.41 -1.36
CA THR A 22 5.31 -25.93 -2.58
C THR A 22 5.57 -27.43 -2.48
N SER A 23 6.04 -27.92 -1.32
CA SER A 23 6.19 -29.35 -1.05
C SER A 23 4.85 -30.09 -1.09
N LEU A 24 3.79 -29.49 -0.54
CA LEU A 24 2.44 -30.04 -0.60
C LEU A 24 1.95 -30.16 -2.05
N LYS A 25 2.16 -29.12 -2.87
CA LYS A 25 1.84 -29.14 -4.30
C LYS A 25 2.58 -30.25 -5.04
N ALA A 26 3.87 -30.42 -4.76
CA ALA A 26 4.67 -31.48 -5.38
C ALA A 26 4.17 -32.88 -5.00
N ARG A 27 3.68 -33.09 -3.77
CA ARG A 27 3.19 -34.39 -3.29
C ARG A 27 1.77 -34.74 -3.74
N TYR A 28 0.86 -33.77 -3.72
CA TYR A 28 -0.58 -34.00 -3.92
C TYR A 28 -1.10 -33.51 -5.27
N GLY A 29 -0.22 -32.98 -6.12
CA GLY A 29 -0.53 -32.56 -7.48
C GLY A 29 -1.17 -31.17 -7.57
N ASP A 30 -1.24 -30.69 -8.81
CA ASP A 30 -1.66 -29.33 -9.15
C ASP A 30 -3.19 -29.20 -9.32
N ASN A 31 -3.93 -29.45 -8.23
CA ASN A 31 -5.38 -29.28 -8.21
C ASN A 31 -5.79 -27.83 -7.84
N PRO A 32 -7.05 -27.43 -8.06
CA PRO A 32 -7.51 -26.05 -7.77
C PRO A 32 -7.32 -25.61 -6.31
N ALA A 33 -7.43 -26.51 -5.34
CA ALA A 33 -7.23 -26.17 -3.93
C ALA A 33 -5.75 -25.90 -3.63
N THR A 34 -4.86 -26.75 -4.13
CA THR A 34 -3.40 -26.55 -4.04
C THR A 34 -2.97 -25.23 -4.68
N ARG A 35 -3.48 -24.91 -5.88
CA ARG A 35 -3.17 -23.63 -6.56
C ARG A 35 -3.60 -22.43 -5.74
N ARG A 36 -4.77 -22.51 -5.09
CA ARG A 36 -5.28 -21.44 -4.23
C ARG A 36 -4.37 -21.19 -3.04
N ILE A 37 -3.94 -22.25 -2.34
CA ILE A 37 -3.05 -22.11 -1.19
C ILE A 37 -1.70 -21.51 -1.60
N VAL A 38 -1.17 -21.87 -2.78
CA VAL A 38 0.05 -21.23 -3.33
C VAL A 38 -0.17 -19.74 -3.56
N LEU A 39 -1.27 -19.37 -4.23
CA LEU A 39 -1.61 -17.97 -4.50
C LEU A 39 -1.80 -17.17 -3.21
N ASP A 40 -2.45 -17.75 -2.20
CA ASP A 40 -2.67 -17.10 -0.91
C ASP A 40 -1.34 -16.85 -0.20
N ALA A 41 -0.40 -17.81 -0.24
CA ALA A 41 0.92 -17.63 0.35
C ALA A 41 1.77 -16.57 -0.37
N ASP A 42 1.70 -16.50 -1.71
CA ASP A 42 2.40 -15.46 -2.48
C ASP A 42 1.76 -14.08 -2.27
N ARG A 43 0.43 -14.01 -2.12
CA ARG A 43 -0.27 -12.77 -1.77
C ARG A 43 0.14 -12.26 -0.39
N ILE A 44 0.15 -13.12 0.63
CA ILE A 44 0.58 -12.73 1.98
C ILE A 44 2.03 -12.21 1.96
N LEU A 45 2.93 -12.83 1.18
CA LEU A 45 4.28 -12.31 1.01
C LEU A 45 4.28 -10.89 0.40
N SER A 46 3.43 -10.64 -0.58
CA SER A 46 3.32 -9.32 -1.23
C SER A 46 2.80 -8.27 -0.23
N ASP A 47 1.81 -8.64 0.58
CA ASP A 47 1.25 -7.77 1.61
C ASP A 47 2.30 -7.45 2.71
N ILE A 48 3.17 -8.41 3.06
CA ILE A 48 4.29 -8.18 3.99
C ILE A 48 5.33 -7.23 3.39
N GLN A 49 5.66 -7.36 2.10
CA GLN A 49 6.59 -6.45 1.42
C GLN A 49 6.03 -5.02 1.32
N LEU A 50 4.71 -4.89 1.16
CA LEU A 50 4.04 -3.61 1.24
C LEU A 50 4.13 -3.03 2.65
N LEU A 51 3.88 -3.84 3.68
CA LEU A 51 4.01 -3.42 5.07
C LEU A 51 5.43 -2.95 5.41
N ASP A 52 6.48 -3.62 4.91
CA ASP A 52 7.87 -3.15 5.08
C ASP A 52 8.06 -1.74 4.51
N SER A 53 7.48 -1.49 3.34
CA SER A 53 7.55 -0.20 2.65
C SER A 53 6.84 0.88 3.46
N ASP A 54 5.63 0.58 3.95
CA ASP A 54 4.84 1.48 4.77
C ASP A 54 5.52 1.77 6.12
N VAL A 55 6.13 0.77 6.76
CA VAL A 55 6.88 0.97 8.02
C VAL A 55 8.11 1.84 7.76
N CYS A 56 8.85 1.61 6.68
CA CYS A 56 9.97 2.48 6.29
C CYS A 56 9.50 3.91 6.03
N GLU A 57 8.38 4.10 5.33
CA GLU A 57 7.81 5.41 5.06
C GLU A 57 7.33 6.10 6.35
N LEU A 58 6.67 5.37 7.26
CA LEU A 58 6.23 5.90 8.55
C LEU A 58 7.40 6.25 9.48
N ASP A 59 8.46 5.45 9.49
CA ASP A 59 9.67 5.76 10.25
C ASP A 59 10.39 7.00 9.67
N LEU A 60 10.46 7.12 8.34
CA LEU A 60 10.93 8.32 7.64
C LEU A 60 10.03 9.54 7.92
N ALA A 61 8.70 9.35 7.91
CA ALA A 61 7.73 10.39 8.24
C ALA A 61 7.88 10.82 9.70
N ARG A 62 8.06 9.89 10.63
CA ARG A 62 8.32 10.20 12.05
C ARG A 62 9.64 10.98 12.24
N ALA A 63 10.66 10.65 11.45
CA ALA A 63 11.92 11.40 11.44
C ALA A 63 11.74 12.82 10.85
N THR A 64 10.87 12.99 9.85
CA THR A 64 10.62 14.28 9.18
C THR A 64 9.57 15.16 9.87
N VAL A 65 8.63 14.59 10.63
CA VAL A 65 7.57 15.31 11.38
C VAL A 65 8.16 16.23 12.47
N HIS A 66 9.43 16.07 12.85
CA HIS A 66 10.10 17.04 13.71
C HIS A 66 10.49 18.36 13.01
N GLN A 67 10.39 18.40 11.68
CA GLN A 67 10.37 19.63 10.92
C GLN A 67 8.91 19.99 10.70
N SER A 68 8.35 20.82 11.59
CA SER A 68 7.15 21.55 11.25
C SER A 68 7.49 22.40 10.01
N GLY A 69 7.24 21.85 8.83
CA GLY A 69 7.43 22.57 7.58
C GLY A 69 6.72 23.91 7.66
N GLU A 70 7.33 24.93 7.06
CA GLU A 70 6.75 26.26 6.95
C GLU A 70 5.28 26.13 6.49
N LYS A 71 4.35 26.48 7.38
CA LYS A 71 2.92 26.41 7.08
C LYS A 71 2.60 27.54 6.13
N ILE A 72 2.19 27.20 4.92
CA ILE A 72 1.67 28.18 3.97
C ILE A 72 0.31 28.64 4.50
N ALA A 73 0.19 29.92 4.85
CA ALA A 73 -1.07 30.50 5.27
C ALA A 73 -2.03 30.58 4.08
N ILE A 74 -3.18 29.91 4.19
CA ILE A 74 -4.28 30.05 3.23
C ILE A 74 -5.12 31.25 3.68
N PRO A 75 -5.27 32.30 2.86
CA PRO A 75 -6.11 33.44 3.22
C PRO A 75 -7.59 33.04 3.29
N ASP A 76 -8.30 33.55 4.30
CA ASP A 76 -9.77 33.40 4.42
C ASP A 76 -10.56 34.29 3.42
N THR A 77 -9.86 34.87 2.44
CA THR A 77 -10.50 35.70 1.42
C THR A 77 -11.21 34.80 0.42
N GLN A 78 -12.48 35.11 0.13
CA GLN A 78 -13.24 34.37 -0.86
C GLN A 78 -12.56 34.45 -2.23
N TYR A 79 -12.45 33.31 -2.91
CA TYR A 79 -11.98 33.27 -4.29
C TYR A 79 -12.93 34.06 -5.20
N ASP A 80 -12.38 34.67 -6.24
CA ASP A 80 -13.18 35.31 -7.27
C ASP A 80 -14.17 34.31 -7.88
N SER A 81 -15.44 34.70 -8.02
CA SER A 81 -16.45 33.87 -8.66
C SER A 81 -16.10 33.54 -10.11
N ASP A 82 -15.39 34.43 -10.82
CA ASP A 82 -14.96 34.19 -12.19
C ASP A 82 -13.92 33.06 -12.30
N PHE A 83 -13.25 32.71 -11.19
CA PHE A 83 -12.31 31.58 -11.13
C PHE A 83 -13.01 30.23 -11.37
N TRP A 84 -14.29 30.12 -11.04
CA TRP A 84 -15.08 28.88 -11.09
C TRP A 84 -16.02 28.79 -12.29
N ARG A 85 -16.06 29.82 -13.14
CA ARG A 85 -17.13 30.02 -14.13
C ARG A 85 -17.19 28.96 -15.23
N ASP A 86 -16.06 28.35 -15.55
CA ASP A 86 -15.93 27.32 -16.59
C ASP A 86 -15.63 25.92 -15.99
N VAL A 87 -15.80 25.78 -14.66
CA VAL A 87 -15.66 24.50 -13.96
C VAL A 87 -17.05 23.85 -13.92
N ASP A 88 -17.16 22.63 -14.45
CA ASP A 88 -18.38 21.84 -14.32
C ASP A 88 -18.69 21.58 -12.84
N ASP A 89 -19.91 21.93 -12.42
CA ASP A 89 -20.45 21.63 -11.08
C ASP A 89 -20.53 20.11 -10.81
N GLU A 90 -20.42 19.30 -11.87
CA GLU A 90 -20.52 17.84 -11.79
C GLU A 90 -19.19 17.10 -11.59
N GLY A 91 -18.05 17.79 -11.53
CA GLY A 91 -16.78 17.16 -11.12
C GLY A 91 -16.35 15.95 -11.98
N VAL A 92 -16.58 16.00 -13.29
CA VAL A 92 -16.10 14.97 -14.24
C VAL A 92 -15.42 15.64 -15.43
N GLY A 93 -14.09 15.56 -15.47
CA GLY A 93 -13.31 16.05 -16.61
C GLY A 93 -13.67 15.28 -17.88
N GLY A 94 -14.35 15.95 -18.82
CA GLY A 94 -14.62 15.34 -20.12
C GLY A 94 -15.66 16.08 -20.95
N HIS A 95 -15.33 17.28 -21.42
CA HIS A 95 -16.05 17.81 -22.57
C HIS A 95 -15.63 17.01 -23.81
N ASN A 96 -16.51 16.09 -24.24
CA ASN A 96 -16.46 15.51 -25.57
C ASN A 96 -16.34 16.66 -26.58
N ARG A 97 -15.19 16.78 -27.24
CA ARG A 97 -15.13 17.48 -28.52
C ARG A 97 -15.87 16.60 -29.54
N ALA A 98 -16.82 17.25 -30.21
CA ALA A 98 -17.58 16.75 -31.35
C ALA A 98 -16.73 15.99 -32.38
#